data_AF-A0AAN1GVL2-F1
#
_entry.id   AF-A0AAN1GVL2-F1
#
_cell.length_a   1.000
_cell.length_b   1.000
_cell.length_c   1.000
_cell.angle_alpha   90.00
_cell.angle_beta   90.00
_cell.angle_gamma   90.00
#
_symmetry.space_group_name_H-M   'P 1'
#
loop_
_entity.id
_entity.type
_entity.pdbx_description
1 polymer ?
#
loop_
_entity_poly.entity_id
_entity_poly.type
_entity_poly.pdbx_seq_one_letter_code
_entity_poly.pdbx_strand_id
1 'polypeptide(L)'
;MKEIYNVGETILLDGNPLALVTPAGVEGWIEDGTKYNCRYDQVKDPISGKQKYRCLFEVAHEAIPFVLVSDPDAGDGRVILFDAKPTSDQWPQALKRR
;
A
#
# COMPACT_ATOMS: atom_id res chain seq x y z
N MET A 1 -1.27 -25.93 -1.29
CA MET A 1 -1.07 -24.65 -2.00
C MET A 1 -0.30 -23.76 -1.03
N LYS A 2 0.86 -23.16 -1.40
CA LYS A 2 1.56 -22.27 -0.47
C LYS A 2 0.81 -20.97 -0.39
N GLU A 3 0.16 -20.74 0.74
CA GLU A 3 -0.46 -19.49 1.11
C GLU A 3 0.64 -18.43 1.28
N ILE A 4 0.88 -17.64 0.23
CA ILE A 4 1.85 -16.53 0.22
C ILE A 4 1.06 -15.25 0.46
N TYR A 5 1.10 -14.74 1.68
CA TYR A 5 0.45 -13.50 2.09
C TYR A 5 1.48 -12.54 2.67
N ASN A 6 1.55 -11.32 2.13
CA ASN A 6 2.22 -10.16 2.76
C ASN A 6 3.52 -10.51 3.50
N VAL A 7 4.54 -10.94 2.75
CA VAL A 7 5.79 -11.43 3.32
C VAL A 7 6.95 -10.48 3.06
N GLY A 8 7.86 -10.41 4.03
CA GLY A 8 9.16 -9.76 3.87
C GLY A 8 9.03 -8.30 3.45
N GLU A 9 9.75 -7.93 2.39
CA GLU A 9 9.87 -6.55 1.94
C GLU A 9 8.54 -5.87 1.62
N THR A 10 7.46 -6.59 1.28
CA THR A 10 6.18 -5.94 0.95
C THR A 10 5.51 -5.29 2.15
N ILE A 11 5.76 -5.78 3.38
CA ILE A 11 5.21 -5.24 4.64
C ILE A 11 6.28 -4.70 5.59
N LEU A 12 7.54 -4.74 5.20
CA LEU A 12 8.64 -4.18 5.96
C LEU A 12 9.18 -2.93 5.28
N LEU A 13 9.60 -1.96 6.08
CA LEU A 13 10.39 -0.80 5.66
C LEU A 13 11.65 -0.77 6.54
N ASP A 14 12.82 -0.93 5.91
CA ASP A 14 14.11 -1.01 6.61
C ASP A 14 14.13 -2.05 7.76
N GLY A 15 13.43 -3.17 7.53
CA GLY A 15 13.29 -4.26 8.51
C GLY A 15 12.20 -4.05 9.57
N ASN A 16 11.57 -2.88 9.63
CA ASN A 16 10.49 -2.58 10.57
C ASN A 16 9.10 -2.83 9.95
N PRO A 17 8.12 -3.31 10.72
CA PRO A 17 6.77 -3.53 10.22
C PRO A 17 6.07 -2.22 9.87
N LEU A 18 5.31 -2.26 8.77
CA LEU A 18 4.41 -1.20 8.36
C LEU A 18 3.01 -1.44 8.93
N ALA A 19 2.28 -0.36 9.18
CA ALA A 19 0.85 -0.44 9.44
C ALA A 19 0.10 -0.75 8.14
N LEU A 20 -1.11 -1.30 8.22
CA LEU A 20 -1.90 -1.66 7.04
C LEU A 20 -3.06 -0.67 6.88
N VAL A 21 -3.35 -0.28 5.65
CA VAL A 21 -4.54 0.51 5.33
C VAL A 21 -5.20 0.02 4.05
N THR A 22 -6.53 -0.04 4.05
CA THR A 22 -7.32 -0.36 2.86
C THR A 22 -7.67 0.91 2.07
N PRO A 23 -8.15 0.78 0.82
CA PRO A 23 -8.69 1.92 0.09
C PRO A 23 -9.76 2.71 0.86
N ALA A 24 -10.70 2.00 1.49
CA ALA A 24 -11.75 2.62 2.31
C ALA A 24 -11.19 3.37 3.52
N GLY A 25 -10.13 2.84 4.17
CA GLY A 25 -9.48 3.52 5.28
C GLY A 25 -8.87 4.87 4.89
N VAL A 26 -8.27 4.96 3.70
CA VAL A 26 -7.72 6.23 3.21
C VAL A 26 -8.82 7.16 2.69
N GLU A 27 -9.91 6.64 2.12
CA GLU A 27 -11.10 7.45 1.82
C GLU A 27 -11.63 8.13 3.09
N GLY A 28 -11.71 7.40 4.22
CA GLY A 28 -12.04 7.98 5.52
C GLY A 28 -11.09 9.10 5.94
N TRP A 29 -9.77 8.93 5.75
CA TRP A 29 -8.80 10.01 6.02
C TRP A 29 -9.06 11.27 5.18
N ILE A 30 -9.45 11.12 3.91
CA ILE A 30 -9.77 12.26 3.03
C ILE A 30 -11.02 12.98 3.53
N GLU A 31 -12.08 12.23 3.87
CA GLU A 31 -13.33 12.77 4.39
C GLU A 31 -13.12 13.54 5.71
N ASP A 32 -12.25 13.01 6.58
CA ASP A 32 -11.89 13.64 7.86
C ASP A 32 -10.91 14.82 7.69
N GLY A 33 -10.42 15.09 6.48
CA GLY A 33 -9.41 16.13 6.24
C GLY A 33 -8.05 15.81 6.84
N THR A 34 -7.77 14.53 7.10
CA THR A 34 -6.50 14.05 7.65
C THR A 34 -5.38 14.32 6.65
N LYS A 35 -4.31 14.97 7.13
CA LYS A 35 -3.13 15.25 6.31
C LYS A 35 -2.24 14.03 6.25
N TYR A 36 -1.93 13.60 5.03
CA TYR A 36 -0.99 12.53 4.76
C TYR A 36 -0.14 12.84 3.53
N ASN A 37 1.01 12.18 3.42
CA ASN A 37 1.83 12.13 2.22
C ASN A 37 1.80 10.70 1.65
N CYS A 38 1.76 10.52 0.32
CA CYS A 38 2.01 9.20 -0.30
C CYS A 38 3.37 9.24 -0.98
N ARG A 39 4.17 8.21 -0.74
CA ARG A 39 5.39 7.94 -1.49
C ARG A 39 5.39 6.52 -2.00
N TYR A 40 6.17 6.29 -3.06
CA TYR A 40 6.31 4.97 -3.67
C TYR A 40 7.75 4.51 -3.58
N ASP A 41 7.95 3.30 -3.07
CA ASP A 41 9.21 2.57 -3.13
C ASP A 41 9.03 1.27 -3.93
N GLN A 42 10.15 0.63 -4.26
CA GLN A 42 10.14 -0.65 -4.97
C GLN A 42 10.32 -1.81 -4.01
N VAL A 43 9.54 -2.85 -4.21
CA VAL A 43 9.64 -4.13 -3.49
C VAL A 43 9.56 -5.28 -4.47
N LYS A 44 10.13 -6.42 -4.09
CA LYS A 44 10.03 -7.64 -4.88
C LYS A 44 8.66 -8.27 -4.67
N ASP A 45 7.90 -8.44 -5.76
CA ASP A 45 6.63 -9.18 -5.74
C ASP A 45 6.89 -10.64 -5.33
N PRO A 46 6.29 -11.14 -4.23
CA PRO A 46 6.55 -12.48 -3.74
C PRO A 46 5.97 -13.58 -4.65
N ILE A 47 5.06 -13.25 -5.58
CA ILE A 47 4.48 -14.18 -6.54
C ILE A 47 5.31 -14.21 -7.82
N SER A 48 5.54 -13.04 -8.43
CA SER A 48 6.20 -12.96 -9.74
C SER A 48 7.73 -12.81 -9.66
N GLY A 49 8.27 -12.44 -8.49
CA GLY A 49 9.68 -12.11 -8.29
C GLY A 49 10.11 -10.81 -8.96
N LYS A 50 9.20 -10.07 -9.60
CA LYS A 50 9.50 -8.82 -10.31
C LYS A 50 9.52 -7.63 -9.34
N GLN A 51 10.33 -6.62 -9.65
CA GLN A 51 10.24 -5.35 -8.93
C GLN A 51 8.94 -4.64 -9.29
N LYS A 52 8.19 -4.29 -8.26
CA LYS A 52 6.95 -3.51 -8.34
C LYS A 52 6.99 -2.38 -7.34
N TYR A 53 6.11 -1.42 -7.50
CA TYR A 53 5.95 -0.32 -6.56
C TYR A 53 4.84 -0.63 -5.56
N ARG A 54 5.00 -0.20 -4.31
CA ARG A 54 3.91 -0.08 -3.33
C ARG A 54 3.75 1.41 -2.94
N CYS A 55 2.57 1.84 -2.50
CA CYS A 55 2.44 3.16 -1.84
C CYS A 55 2.58 2.98 -0.33
N LEU A 56 3.33 3.90 0.26
CA LEU A 56 3.41 4.13 1.69
C LEU A 56 2.77 5.48 2.01
N PHE A 57 1.86 5.48 2.97
CA PHE A 57 1.22 6.67 3.51
C PHE A 57 1.87 7.08 4.81
N GLU A 58 2.30 8.34 4.88
CA GLU A 58 2.83 8.98 6.08
C GLU A 58 1.76 9.95 6.58
N VAL A 59 1.06 9.56 7.64
CA VAL A 59 0.00 10.36 8.26
C VAL A 59 0.61 11.28 9.30
N ALA A 60 0.16 12.54 9.34
CA ALA A 60 0.63 13.47 10.36
C ALA A 60 0.34 12.92 11.77
N HIS A 61 1.33 12.94 12.65
CA HIS A 61 1.30 12.43 14.03
C HIS A 61 1.35 10.90 14.19
N GLU A 62 1.40 10.13 13.10
CA GLU A 62 1.68 8.69 13.15
C GLU A 62 3.18 8.43 12.95
N ALA A 63 3.76 7.62 13.83
CA ALA A 63 5.19 7.29 13.76
C ALA A 63 5.50 6.21 12.71
N ILE A 64 4.51 5.38 12.37
CA ILE A 64 4.65 4.21 11.50
C ILE A 64 3.93 4.51 10.18
N PRO A 65 4.62 4.40 9.02
CA PRO A 65 3.94 4.52 7.74
C PRO A 65 2.97 3.36 7.49
N PHE A 66 1.92 3.64 6.74
CA PHE A 66 0.94 2.64 6.32
C PHE A 66 1.22 2.15 4.90
N VAL A 67 1.14 0.84 4.66
CA VAL A 67 1.15 0.28 3.31
C VAL A 67 -0.27 -0.03 2.86
N LEU A 68 -0.55 0.23 1.58
CA LEU A 68 -1.84 -0.07 0.99
C LEU A 68 -2.03 -1.58 0.77
N VAL A 69 -3.13 -2.11 1.30
CA VAL A 69 -3.56 -3.50 1.08
C VAL A 69 -4.94 -3.56 0.42
N SER A 70 -5.21 -4.62 -0.33
CA SER A 70 -6.56 -4.91 -0.81
C SER A 70 -7.50 -5.15 0.36
N ASP A 71 -8.78 -4.81 0.19
CA ASP A 71 -9.79 -5.12 1.19
C ASP A 71 -9.90 -6.65 1.34
N PRO A 72 -9.85 -7.22 2.56
CA PRO A 72 -10.00 -8.66 2.75
C PRO A 72 -11.38 -9.20 2.31
N ASP A 73 -12.42 -8.36 2.31
CA ASP A 73 -13.78 -8.75 1.92
C ASP A 73 -14.01 -8.67 0.40
N ALA A 74 -13.26 -7.82 -0.30
CA ALA A 74 -13.35 -7.65 -1.76
C ALA A 74 -12.14 -8.22 -2.54
N GLY A 75 -11.09 -8.63 -1.83
CA GLY A 75 -9.81 -9.05 -2.39
C GLY A 75 -9.17 -10.14 -1.55
N ASP A 76 -7.84 -10.15 -1.51
CA ASP A 76 -7.04 -11.17 -0.83
C ASP A 76 -6.24 -10.63 0.36
N GLY A 77 -6.56 -9.41 0.81
CA GLY A 77 -5.87 -8.73 1.91
C GLY A 77 -4.40 -8.40 1.60
N ARG A 78 -3.91 -8.58 0.37
CA ARG A 78 -2.49 -8.42 0.01
C ARG A 78 -2.13 -6.97 -0.28
N VAL A 79 -0.87 -6.63 -0.03
CA VAL A 79 -0.28 -5.36 -0.45
C VAL A 79 -0.53 -5.13 -1.92
N ILE A 80 -1.07 -3.96 -2.27
CA ILE A 80 -1.34 -3.60 -3.65
C ILE A 80 -0.03 -3.16 -4.30
N LEU A 81 0.37 -3.90 -5.34
CA LEU A 81 1.61 -3.66 -6.08
C LEU A 81 1.31 -3.14 -7.49
N PHE A 82 2.10 -2.16 -7.94
CA PHE A 82 1.99 -1.49 -9.24
C PHE A 82 3.19 -1.82 -10.12
N ASP A 83 2.96 -2.14 -11.40
CA ASP A 83 4.03 -2.46 -12.35
C ASP A 83 4.88 -1.23 -12.73
N ALA A 84 4.31 -0.02 -12.61
CA ALA A 84 4.99 1.25 -12.83
C ALA A 84 4.70 2.22 -11.69
N LYS A 85 5.64 3.15 -11.43
CA LYS A 85 5.45 4.20 -10.42
C LYS A 85 4.26 5.07 -10.85
N PRO A 86 3.21 5.22 -10.02
CA PRO A 86 2.13 6.14 -10.33
C PRO A 86 2.64 7.57 -10.44
N THR A 87 2.14 8.31 -11.43
CA THR A 87 2.57 9.68 -11.77
C THR A 87 1.71 10.77 -11.13
N SER A 88 0.67 10.41 -10.38
CA SER A 88 -0.23 11.34 -9.71
C SER A 88 -0.01 11.24 -8.20
N ASP A 89 0.29 12.39 -7.58
CA ASP A 89 0.41 12.54 -6.12
C ASP A 89 -0.96 12.53 -5.41
N GLN A 90 -2.05 12.66 -6.18
CA GLN A 90 -3.40 12.36 -5.67
C GLN A 90 -3.61 10.85 -5.68
N TRP A 91 -4.18 10.34 -4.59
CA TRP A 91 -4.75 9.00 -4.38
C TRP A 91 -4.99 8.25 -5.70
N PRO A 92 -4.49 7.01 -5.88
CA PRO A 92 -4.26 6.51 -7.22
C PRO A 92 -5.59 6.43 -7.97
N GLN A 93 -5.78 7.30 -8.96
CA GLN A 93 -6.78 7.08 -10.00
C GLN A 93 -6.60 5.69 -10.65
N ALA A 94 -5.41 5.09 -10.50
CA ALA A 94 -5.09 3.71 -10.85
C ALA A 94 -5.91 2.65 -10.10
N LEU A 95 -6.46 2.93 -8.92
CA LEU A 95 -7.35 2.02 -8.18
C LEU A 95 -8.81 2.15 -8.62
N LYS A 96 -9.22 3.29 -9.20
CA LYS A 96 -10.60 3.53 -9.68
C LYS A 96 -10.90 2.88 -11.04
N ARG A 97 -9.93 2.21 -11.67
CA ARG A 97 -10.02 1.69 -13.05
C ARG A 97 -9.93 0.16 -13.16
N ARG A 98 -10.23 -0.58 -12.10
CA ARG A 98 -10.33 -2.05 -12.17
C ARG A 98 -11.76 -2.51 -11.93
#